data_AF-A0A1V6SPE1-F1
#
_entry.id   AF-A0A1V6SPE1-F1
#
_cell.length_a   1.000
_cell.length_b   1.000
_cell.length_c   1.000
_cell.angle_alpha   90.00
_cell.angle_beta   90.00
_cell.angle_gamma   90.00
#
_symmetry.space_group_name_H-M   'P 1'
#
loop_
_entity.id
_entity.type
_entity.pdbx_description
1 polymer ?
#
loop_
_entity_poly.entity_id
_entity_poly.type
_entity_poly.pdbx_seq_one_letter_code
_entity_poly.pdbx_strand_id
1 'polypeptide(L)' 'MFRYKEGDKVKYTPVGGPESRTSRSVGIVRDCMGGRNSIDDEPRYKVENIHTHKASSVKEGNIEGPAE' A
#
# COMPACT_ATOMS: atom_id res chain seq x y z
N MET A 1 -12.31 10.45 2.56
CA MET A 1 -12.02 10.36 1.11
C MET A 1 -10.88 9.37 0.94
N PHE A 2 -11.01 8.38 0.05
CA PHE A 2 -9.90 7.46 -0.25
C PHE A 2 -8.81 8.24 -1.00
N ARG A 3 -7.56 8.11 -0.56
CA ARG A 3 -6.43 8.81 -1.16
C ARG A 3 -5.96 8.18 -2.48
N TYR A 4 -6.17 6.87 -2.61
CA TYR A 4 -5.78 6.08 -3.77
C TYR A 4 -6.97 5.25 -4.27
N LYS A 5 -7.01 4.98 -5.58
CA LYS A 5 -8.08 4.24 -6.25
C LYS A 5 -7.56 2.94 -6.84
N GLU A 6 -8.45 2.02 -7.17
CA GLU A 6 -8.07 0.82 -7.90
C GLU A 6 -7.47 1.20 -9.27
N GLY A 7 -6.32 0.64 -9.60
CA GLY A 7 -5.52 0.97 -10.78
C GLY A 7 -4.41 2.01 -10.56
N ASP A 8 -4.41 2.74 -9.44
CA ASP A 8 -3.35 3.72 -9.16
C ASP A 8 -2.02 3.03 -8.85
N LYS A 9 -0.92 3.55 -9.39
CA LYS A 9 0.42 3.13 -9.01
C LYS A 9 0.85 3.90 -7.76
N VAL A 10 1.30 3.18 -6.74
CA VAL A 10 1.73 3.75 -5.46
C VAL A 10 3.10 3.19 -5.06
N LYS A 11 3.90 4.04 -4.41
CA LYS A 11 5.14 3.66 -3.75
C LYS A 11 4.83 3.28 -2.31
N TYR A 12 5.21 2.08 -1.93
CA TYR A 12 4.99 1.58 -0.58
C TYR A 12 6.21 0.84 -0.04
N THR A 13 6.30 0.79 1.28
CA THR A 13 7.33 0.05 2.00
C THR A 13 6.70 -1.16 2.69
N PRO A 14 7.09 -2.40 2.33
CA PRO A 14 6.70 -3.60 3.07
C PRO A 14 7.10 -3.46 4.54
N VAL A 15 6.23 -3.84 5.47
CA VAL A 15 6.52 -3.80 6.91
C VAL A 15 7.70 -4.73 7.20
N GLY A 16 8.86 -4.15 7.43
CA GLY A 16 10.09 -4.78 7.90
C GLY A 16 10.83 -3.74 8.73
N GLY A 17 11.18 -4.09 9.98
CA GLY A 17 11.66 -3.16 11.00
C GLY A 17 12.92 -2.35 10.67
N PRO A 18 13.47 -1.60 11.63
CA PRO A 18 14.48 -0.55 11.41
C PRO A 18 15.79 -0.98 10.72
N GLU A 19 16.06 -2.29 10.61
CA GLU A 19 17.23 -2.85 9.90
C GLU A 19 16.93 -3.32 8.46
N SER A 20 15.67 -3.20 8.01
CA SER A 20 15.29 -3.62 6.68
C SER A 20 15.79 -2.62 5.64
N ARG A 21 16.83 -3.01 4.88
CA ARG A 21 17.17 -2.46 3.55
C ARG A 21 16.04 -2.72 2.52
N THR A 22 14.79 -2.76 2.96
CA THR A 22 13.66 -3.14 2.12
C THR A 22 13.40 -1.98 1.18
N SER A 23 13.86 -2.14 -0.07
CA SER A 23 13.67 -1.18 -1.14
C SER A 23 12.20 -0.79 -1.27
N ARG A 24 11.96 0.52 -1.36
CA ARG A 24 10.67 1.09 -1.76
C ARG A 24 10.16 0.32 -2.98
N SER A 25 8.98 -0.25 -2.83
CA SER A 25 8.36 -1.04 -3.89
C SER A 25 7.28 -0.22 -4.57
N VAL A 26 7.21 -0.32 -5.89
CA VAL A 26 6.10 0.22 -6.66
C VAL A 26 5.10 -0.89 -6.86
N GLY A 27 3.83 -0.59 -6.64
CA GLY A 27 2.74 -1.50 -6.96
C GLY A 27 1.48 -0.78 -7.36
N ILE A 28 0.56 -1.53 -7.94
CA ILE A 28 -0.73 -1.04 -8.42
C ILE A 28 -1.78 -1.38 -7.37
N VAL A 29 -2.53 -0.40 -6.92
CA VAL A 29 -3.66 -0.61 -6.02
C VAL A 29 -4.69 -1.48 -6.75
N ARG A 30 -4.93 -2.69 -6.25
CA ARG A 30 -5.89 -3.65 -6.81
C ARG A 30 -7.19 -3.71 -6.05
N ASP A 31 -7.21 -3.26 -4.80
CA ASP A 31 -8.43 -3.21 -3.99
C ASP A 31 -8.23 -2.26 -2.82
N CYS A 32 -9.23 -1.44 -2.49
CA CYS A 32 -9.22 -0.63 -1.28
C CYS A 32 -10.01 -1.34 -0.17
N MET A 33 -9.29 -2.12 0.64
CA MET A 33 -9.83 -2.66 1.89
C MET A 33 -9.90 -1.55 2.94
N GLY A 34 -10.80 -0.59 2.71
CA GLY A 34 -11.09 0.46 3.67
C GLY A 34 -11.44 -0.16 5.01
N GLY A 35 -10.79 0.32 6.08
CA GLY A 35 -11.07 -0.03 7.47
C GLY A 35 -12.51 0.31 7.81
N ARG A 36 -13.42 -0.58 7.42
CA ARG A 36 -14.84 -0.46 7.73
C ARG A 36 -14.95 -0.81 9.21
N ASN A 37 -15.13 0.23 10.03
CA ASN A 37 -15.80 0.20 11.32
C ASN A 37 -14.96 0.35 12.61
N SER A 38 -13.76 0.93 12.58
CA SER A 38 -13.06 1.31 13.82
C SER A 38 -12.46 2.70 13.70
N ILE A 39 -12.75 3.55 14.69
CA ILE A 39 -12.25 4.92 14.88
C ILE A 39 -10.70 5.01 14.92
N ASP A 40 -10.02 3.86 14.93
CA ASP A 40 -8.58 3.67 15.11
C ASP A 40 -7.91 2.78 14.02
N ASP A 41 -8.65 2.21 13.05
CA ASP A 41 -8.04 1.35 12.01
C ASP A 41 -7.75 2.15 10.73
N GLU A 42 -6.46 2.42 10.49
CA GLU A 42 -5.98 3.06 9.27
C GLU A 42 -6.45 2.29 8.02
N PRO A 43 -6.89 2.99 6.95
CA PRO A 43 -7.33 2.35 5.72
C PRO A 43 -6.21 1.49 5.11
N ARG A 44 -6.56 0.28 4.67
CA ARG A 44 -5.63 -0.65 4.04
C ARG A 44 -5.92 -0.73 2.54
N TYR A 45 -4.86 -0.83 1.77
CA TYR A 45 -4.89 -0.94 0.33
C TYR A 45 -4.19 -2.23 -0.06
N LYS A 46 -4.84 -3.01 -0.93
CA LYS A 46 -4.22 -4.16 -1.57
C LYS A 46 -3.42 -3.65 -2.75
N VAL A 47 -2.11 -3.74 -2.65
CA VAL A 47 -1.17 -3.26 -3.65
C VAL A 47 -0.47 -4.45 -4.30
N GLU A 48 -0.58 -4.57 -5.62
CA GLU A 48 0.12 -5.56 -6.42
C GLU A 48 1.47 -5.04 -6.88
N ASN A 49 2.54 -5.66 -6.40
CA ASN A 49 3.89 -5.29 -6.76
C ASN A 49 4.14 -5.52 -8.26
N ILE A 50 4.59 -4.50 -8.98
CA ILE A 50 4.83 -4.63 -10.42
C ILE A 50 6.02 -5.52 -10.78
N HIS A 51 6.98 -5.70 -9.86
CA HIS A 51 8.18 -6.50 -10.09
C HIS A 51 7.97 -7.98 -9.78
N THR A 52 7.21 -8.28 -8.71
CA THR A 52 6.99 -9.67 -8.27
C THR A 52 5.60 -10.21 -8.62
N HIS A 53 4.71 -9.35 -9.13
CA HIS A 53 3.30 -9.65 -9.39
C HIS A 53 2.53 -10.18 -8.16
N LYS A 54 3.06 -9.94 -6.95
CA LYS A 54 2.42 -10.34 -5.70
C LYS A 54 1.54 -9.21 -5.17
N ALA A 55 0.28 -9.52 -4.89
CA ALA A 55 -0.61 -8.66 -4.13
C ALA A 55 -0.27 -8.71 -2.63
N SER A 56 -0.10 -7.54 -2.03
CA SER A 56 0.21 -7.37 -0.61
C SER A 56 -0.72 -6.34 0.01
N SER A 57 -1.12 -6.55 1.26
CA SER A 57 -1.96 -5.61 1.99
C SER A 57 -1.09 -4.59 2.72
N VAL A 58 -1.22 -3.31 2.35
CA VAL A 58 -0.39 -2.21 2.82
C VAL A 58 -1.29 -1.18 3.50
N LYS A 59 -0.87 -0.66 4.66
CA LYS A 59 -1.59 0.44 5.34
C LYS A 59 -1.36 1.76 4.62
N GLU A 60 -2.30 2.70 4.70
CA GLU A 60 -2.12 4.05 4.14
C GLU A 60 -0.83 4.72 4.65
N GLY A 61 -0.51 4.59 5.94
CA GLY A 61 0.72 5.13 6.51
C GLY A 61 2.02 4.53 5.96
N ASN A 62 1.96 3.33 5.35
CA ASN A 62 3.09 2.69 4.67
C ASN A 62 3.20 3.09 3.19
N ILE A 63 2.21 3.79 2.65
CA ILE A 63 2.22 4.31 1.28
C ILE A 63 2.84 5.70 1.32
N GLU A 64 4.00 5.85 0.71
CA GLU A 64 4.72 7.13 0.70
C GLU A 64 4.11 8.13 -0.28
N GLY A 65 3.43 7.64 -1.32
CA GLY A 65 2.77 8.49 -2.30
C GLY A 65 2.46 7.77 -3.62
N PRO A 66 1.84 8.48 -4.57
CA PRO A 66 1.65 7.97 -5.92
C PRO A 66 3.00 7.78 -6.63
N ALA A 67 3.09 6.74 -7.47
CA ALA A 67 4.20 6.52 -8.37
C ALA A 67 3.78 7.00 -9.77
N GLU A 68 4.40 8.07 -10.27
CA GLU A 68 4.30 8.47 -11.69
C GLU A 68 4.71 7.34 -12.64
#